data_AF-A0A226M8U2-F1
#
_entry.id   AF-A0A226M8U2-F1
#
_cell.length_a   1.000
_cell.length_b   1.000
_cell.length_c   1.000
_cell.angle_alpha   90.00
_cell.angle_beta   90.00
_cell.angle_gamma   90.00
#
_symmetry.space_group_name_H-M   'P 1'
#
loop_
_entity.id
_entity.type
_entity.pdbx_description
1 polymer ?
#
loop_
_entity_poly.entity_id
_entity_poly.type
_entity_poly.pdbx_seq_one_letter_code
_entity_poly.pdbx_strand_id
1 'polypeptide(L)'
;EEKQLELTLEALISQVADLKNSLVSFIYKLENEYDRLTWPSVLDSFALLSGQLNTLNKVLKHEKTPLLRNQVIIPLVLSPDRDEEIMRQTEGRVPVFSHEVVPDHLRTKPDPEVEEQEKQLITDAARISPDGAQKQIQSLNKMCSNLLEKISKEERESESG
;
A
#
# COMPACT_ATOMS: atom_id res chain seq x y z
N GLU A 1 -20.00 1.46 15.19
CA GLU A 1 -19.51 1.72 13.82
C GLU A 1 -18.59 2.92 13.78
N GLU A 2 -19.00 4.10 14.24
CA GLU A 2 -18.16 5.31 14.31
C GLU A 2 -16.85 5.12 15.09
N LYS A 3 -16.91 4.63 16.34
CA LYS A 3 -15.71 4.32 17.13
C LYS A 3 -14.74 3.33 16.46
N GLN A 4 -15.27 2.39 15.67
CA GLN A 4 -14.45 1.41 14.95
C GLN A 4 -13.78 2.04 13.72
N LEU A 5 -14.48 2.97 13.06
CA LEU A 5 -13.91 3.79 12.01
C LEU A 5 -12.79 4.69 12.55
N GLU A 6 -12.99 5.37 13.67
CA GLU A 6 -11.95 6.20 14.32
C GLU A 6 -10.69 5.38 14.62
N LEU A 7 -10.82 4.23 15.29
CA LEU A 7 -9.68 3.34 15.59
C LEU A 7 -8.97 2.84 14.33
N THR A 8 -9.73 2.57 13.26
CA THR A 8 -9.16 2.17 11.97
C THR A 8 -8.38 3.32 11.35
N LEU A 9 -8.92 4.54 11.38
CA LEU A 9 -8.27 5.72 10.84
C LEU A 9 -6.99 6.05 11.61
N GLU A 10 -7.00 6.01 12.94
CA GLU A 10 -5.81 6.18 13.78
C GLU A 10 -4.71 5.16 13.42
N ALA A 11 -5.10 3.89 13.26
CA ALA A 11 -4.16 2.84 12.86
C ALA A 11 -3.58 3.10 11.46
N LEU A 12 -4.41 3.51 10.49
CA LEU A 12 -3.96 3.84 9.14
C LEU A 12 -3.03 5.05 9.13
N ILE A 13 -3.37 6.12 9.85
CA ILE A 13 -2.55 7.33 9.99
C ILE A 13 -1.18 6.96 10.57
N SER A 14 -1.14 6.17 11.64
CA SER A 14 0.12 5.71 12.24
C SER A 14 0.97 4.91 11.24
N GLN A 15 0.38 3.94 10.53
CA GLN A 15 1.12 3.10 9.59
C GLN A 15 1.65 3.88 8.37
N VAL A 16 0.87 4.84 7.87
CA VAL A 16 1.31 5.73 6.79
C VAL A 16 2.42 6.67 7.26
N ALA A 17 2.35 7.16 8.51
CA ALA A 17 3.41 7.98 9.09
C ALA A 17 4.73 7.21 9.21
N ASP A 18 4.68 5.96 9.68
CA ASP A 18 5.85 5.09 9.77
C ASP A 18 6.49 4.82 8.41
N LEU A 19 5.66 4.47 7.40
CA LEU A 19 6.12 4.26 6.03
C LEU A 19 6.75 5.53 5.44
N LYS A 20 6.12 6.70 5.64
CA LYS A 20 6.65 8.00 5.22
C LYS A 20 8.02 8.26 5.85
N ASN A 21 8.16 8.03 7.15
CA ASN A 21 9.43 8.26 7.86
C ASN A 21 10.53 7.32 7.36
N SER A 22 10.21 6.05 7.07
CA SER A 22 11.15 5.11 6.47
C SER A 22 11.55 5.49 5.05
N LEU A 23 10.62 6.00 4.23
CA LEU A 23 10.92 6.54 2.90
C LEU A 23 11.85 7.76 2.99
N VAL A 24 11.52 8.72 3.85
CA VAL A 24 12.36 9.92 4.06
C VAL A 24 13.76 9.54 4.53
N SER A 25 13.87 8.61 5.49
CA SER A 25 15.17 8.12 5.95
C SER A 25 15.95 7.43 4.84
N PHE A 26 15.29 6.65 3.99
CA PHE A 26 15.96 5.97 2.89
C PHE A 26 16.43 6.94 1.80
N ILE A 27 15.59 7.91 1.43
CA ILE A 27 15.97 9.00 0.51
C ILE A 27 17.16 9.76 1.07
N TYR A 28 17.14 10.11 2.36
CA TYR A 28 18.26 10.81 3.00
C TYR A 28 19.57 10.03 2.88
N LYS A 29 19.56 8.70 3.12
CA LYS A 29 20.73 7.83 2.93
C LYS A 29 21.22 7.84 1.49
N LEU A 30 20.30 7.77 0.52
CA LEU A 30 20.62 7.81 -0.91
C LEU A 30 21.23 9.14 -1.35
N GLU A 31 20.81 10.26 -0.75
CA GLU A 31 21.25 11.59 -1.15
C GLU A 31 22.51 12.04 -0.39
N ASN A 32 22.67 11.65 0.88
CA ASN A 32 23.69 12.21 1.77
C ASN A 32 24.76 11.20 2.22
N GLU A 33 24.48 9.90 2.11
CA GLU A 33 25.36 8.82 2.59
C GLU A 33 25.74 7.84 1.46
N TYR A 34 25.53 8.25 0.19
CA TYR A 34 25.73 7.39 -0.97
C TYR A 34 27.16 6.85 -1.11
N ASP A 35 28.15 7.58 -0.58
CA ASP A 35 29.56 7.19 -0.58
C ASP A 35 29.85 6.01 0.37
N ARG A 36 29.01 5.82 1.39
CA ARG A 36 29.12 4.75 2.41
C ARG A 36 28.02 3.71 2.28
N LEU A 37 27.06 3.92 1.38
CA LEU A 37 25.91 3.06 1.22
C LEU A 37 26.30 1.75 0.54
N THR A 38 26.05 0.64 1.23
CA THR A 38 26.29 -0.70 0.70
C THR A 38 25.00 -1.29 0.12
N TRP A 39 25.13 -2.18 -0.86
CA TRP A 39 23.97 -2.88 -1.43
C TRP A 39 23.12 -3.64 -0.38
N PRO A 40 23.71 -4.34 0.61
CA PRO A 40 22.93 -4.90 1.71
C PRO A 40 22.09 -3.87 2.47
N SER A 41 22.62 -2.69 2.77
CA SER A 41 21.88 -1.61 3.45
C SER A 41 20.69 -1.10 2.62
N VAL A 42 20.85 -1.05 1.29
CA VAL A 42 19.77 -0.75 0.36
C VAL A 42 18.69 -1.82 0.43
N LEU A 43 19.07 -3.10 0.36
CA LEU A 43 18.15 -4.22 0.45
C LEU A 43 17.39 -4.26 1.79
N ASP A 44 18.07 -3.97 2.90
CA ASP A 44 17.43 -3.88 4.22
C ASP A 44 16.37 -2.77 4.25
N SER A 45 16.66 -1.62 3.62
CA SER A 45 15.71 -0.52 3.50
C SER A 45 14.50 -0.91 2.65
N PHE A 46 14.70 -1.62 1.52
CA PHE A 46 13.61 -2.16 0.71
C PHE A 46 12.79 -3.23 1.46
N ALA A 47 13.44 -4.11 2.21
CA ALA A 47 12.77 -5.13 3.01
C ALA A 47 11.88 -4.50 4.09
N LEU A 48 12.36 -3.45 4.75
CA LEU A 48 11.58 -2.67 5.71
C LEU A 48 10.35 -2.02 5.06
N LEU A 49 10.54 -1.30 3.95
CA LEU A 49 9.44 -0.65 3.22
C LEU A 49 8.39 -1.65 2.74
N SER A 50 8.85 -2.78 2.19
CA SER A 50 7.97 -3.89 1.79
C SER A 50 7.21 -4.47 2.99
N GLY A 51 7.86 -4.64 4.14
CA GLY A 51 7.22 -5.09 5.38
C GLY A 51 6.13 -4.13 5.88
N GLN A 52 6.39 -2.82 5.83
CA GLN A 52 5.43 -1.79 6.20
C GLN A 52 4.24 -1.74 5.24
N LEU A 53 4.47 -1.82 3.92
CA LEU A 53 3.40 -1.90 2.92
C LEU A 53 2.53 -3.16 3.09
N ASN A 54 3.14 -4.29 3.42
CA ASN A 54 2.40 -5.51 3.72
C ASN A 54 1.55 -5.36 5.00
N THR A 55 2.07 -4.69 6.02
CA THR A 55 1.31 -4.39 7.25
C THR A 55 0.12 -3.47 6.95
N LEU A 56 0.32 -2.42 6.16
CA LEU A 56 -0.77 -1.53 5.72
C LEU A 56 -1.86 -2.31 4.96
N ASN A 57 -1.46 -3.17 4.02
CA ASN A 57 -2.38 -4.05 3.31
C ASN A 57 -3.15 -5.00 4.23
N LYS A 58 -2.51 -5.54 5.27
CA LYS A 58 -3.18 -6.39 6.26
C LYS A 58 -4.24 -5.63 7.05
N VAL A 59 -3.95 -4.38 7.46
CA VAL A 59 -4.93 -3.51 8.13
C VAL A 59 -6.13 -3.25 7.21
N LEU A 60 -5.89 -2.88 5.95
CA LEU A 60 -6.97 -2.60 4.98
C LEU A 60 -7.85 -3.81 4.67
N LYS A 61 -7.27 -5.02 4.68
CA LYS A 61 -8.00 -6.27 4.39
C LYS A 61 -8.57 -6.96 5.64
N HIS A 62 -8.32 -6.42 6.83
CA HIS A 62 -8.74 -7.04 8.07
C HIS A 62 -10.27 -7.06 8.19
N GLU A 63 -10.84 -8.14 8.72
CA GLU A 63 -12.31 -8.31 8.80
C GLU A 63 -13.00 -7.27 9.67
N LYS A 64 -12.28 -6.76 10.70
CA LYS A 64 -12.77 -5.66 11.56
C LYS A 64 -12.56 -4.28 10.93
N THR A 65 -11.98 -4.17 9.74
CA THR A 65 -11.88 -2.88 9.07
C THR A 65 -13.24 -2.55 8.45
N PRO A 66 -13.85 -1.41 8.80
CA PRO A 66 -15.12 -1.01 8.20
C PRO A 66 -14.96 -0.89 6.68
N LEU A 67 -16.06 -1.08 5.95
CA LEU A 67 -16.05 -0.96 4.49
C LEU A 67 -15.80 0.50 4.07
N LEU A 68 -14.53 0.90 3.97
CA LEU A 68 -14.12 2.25 3.58
C LEU A 68 -14.66 2.64 2.19
N ARG A 69 -14.85 1.66 1.30
CA ARG A 69 -15.49 1.88 -0.02
C ARG A 69 -16.92 2.42 0.06
N ASN A 70 -17.59 2.28 1.21
CA ASN A 70 -18.93 2.82 1.44
C ASN A 70 -18.88 4.23 2.07
N GLN A 71 -17.69 4.76 2.35
CA GLN A 71 -17.49 6.09 2.89
C GLN A 71 -17.07 7.04 1.77
N VAL A 72 -17.53 8.29 1.84
CA VAL A 72 -17.20 9.34 0.86
C VAL A 72 -16.54 10.49 1.60
N ILE A 73 -15.45 10.99 1.02
CA ILE A 73 -14.77 12.19 1.52
C ILE A 73 -15.30 13.37 0.71
N ILE A 74 -15.85 14.37 1.40
CA ILE A 74 -16.38 15.59 0.81
C ILE A 74 -15.79 16.78 1.58
N PRO A 75 -15.13 17.75 0.91
CA PRO A 75 -14.77 19.01 1.54
C PRO A 75 -16.01 19.74 2.05
N LEU A 76 -16.03 20.07 3.34
CA LEU A 76 -17.13 20.85 3.93
C LEU A 76 -16.96 22.35 3.66
N VAL A 77 -15.70 22.82 3.63
CA VAL A 77 -15.33 24.22 3.40
C VAL A 77 -14.13 24.25 2.47
N LEU A 78 -14.18 25.15 1.50
CA LEU A 78 -13.06 25.47 0.63
C LEU A 78 -12.70 26.93 0.87
N SER A 79 -11.46 27.16 1.28
CA SER A 79 -10.97 28.50 1.62
C SER A 79 -9.67 28.78 0.89
N PRO A 80 -9.49 29.98 0.32
CA PRO A 80 -8.19 30.45 -0.15
C PRO A 80 -7.29 30.91 1.01
N ASP A 81 -7.84 31.04 2.22
CA ASP A 81 -7.08 31.45 3.40
C ASP A 81 -6.20 30.32 3.90
N ARG A 82 -5.06 30.70 4.49
CA ARG A 82 -4.12 29.75 5.07
C ARG A 82 -4.76 29.06 6.27
N ASP A 83 -4.68 27.73 6.27
CA ASP A 83 -5.14 26.90 7.38
C ASP A 83 -3.94 26.35 8.14
N GLU A 84 -3.68 26.91 9.32
CA GLU A 84 -2.55 26.53 10.18
C GLU A 84 -2.67 25.09 10.71
N GLU A 85 -3.90 24.57 10.86
CA GLU A 85 -4.12 23.19 11.31
C GLU A 85 -3.75 22.21 10.20
N ILE A 86 -4.28 22.41 9.00
CA ILE A 86 -3.95 21.57 7.83
C ILE A 86 -2.45 21.63 7.55
N MET A 87 -1.87 22.82 7.61
CA MET A 87 -0.44 22.99 7.38
C MET A 87 0.40 22.27 8.43
N ARG A 88 0.00 22.31 9.70
CA ARG A 88 0.69 21.56 10.76
C ARG A 88 0.60 20.05 10.52
N GLN A 89 -0.59 19.52 10.21
CA GLN A 89 -0.81 18.09 9.98
C GLN A 89 -0.12 17.58 8.71
N THR A 90 0.01 18.43 7.70
CA THR A 90 0.66 18.11 6.42
C THR A 90 2.12 18.52 6.37
N GLU A 91 2.72 18.93 7.49
CA GLU A 91 4.13 19.34 7.58
C GLU A 91 4.49 20.41 6.55
N GLY A 92 3.61 21.39 6.35
CA GLY A 92 3.81 22.50 5.43
C GLY A 92 3.46 22.21 3.97
N ARG A 93 3.05 20.99 3.62
CA ARG A 93 2.79 20.60 2.22
C ARG A 93 1.47 21.17 1.67
N VAL A 94 0.47 21.37 2.54
CA VAL A 94 -0.83 21.90 2.16
C VAL A 94 -1.11 23.16 2.98
N PRO A 95 -0.77 24.36 2.47
CA PRO A 95 -0.98 25.60 3.20
C PRO A 95 -2.43 26.10 3.13
N VAL A 96 -3.17 25.69 2.11
CA VAL A 96 -4.52 26.17 1.77
C VAL A 96 -5.32 24.99 1.20
N PHE A 97 -6.63 24.93 1.43
CA PHE A 97 -7.53 23.93 0.86
C PHE A 97 -8.62 24.62 0.03
N SER A 98 -8.25 25.05 -1.17
CA SER A 98 -9.09 25.85 -2.08
C SER A 98 -9.61 25.05 -3.28
N HIS A 99 -10.52 25.65 -4.05
CA HIS A 99 -11.05 25.06 -5.29
C HIS A 99 -9.97 24.67 -6.31
N GLU A 100 -8.79 25.30 -6.26
CA GLU A 100 -7.71 25.02 -7.20
C GLU A 100 -6.90 23.78 -6.84
N VAL A 101 -6.67 23.54 -5.54
CA VAL A 101 -5.76 22.47 -5.07
C VAL A 101 -6.48 21.20 -4.64
N VAL A 102 -7.74 21.31 -4.23
CA VAL A 102 -8.53 20.15 -3.77
C VAL A 102 -8.67 19.03 -4.79
N PRO A 103 -8.84 19.29 -6.11
CA PRO A 103 -8.88 18.23 -7.11
C PRO A 103 -7.65 17.32 -7.07
N ASP A 104 -6.46 17.89 -6.82
CA ASP A 104 -5.22 17.15 -6.74
C ASP A 104 -5.09 16.38 -5.43
N HIS A 105 -5.48 16.98 -4.29
CA HIS A 105 -5.40 16.33 -2.98
C HIS A 105 -6.43 15.21 -2.77
N LEU A 106 -7.59 15.27 -3.44
CA LEU A 106 -8.62 14.23 -3.40
C LEU A 106 -8.63 13.33 -4.64
N ARG A 107 -7.59 13.43 -5.48
CA ARG A 107 -7.49 12.62 -6.70
C ARG A 107 -7.44 11.13 -6.35
N THR A 108 -8.38 10.37 -6.90
CA THR A 108 -8.40 8.90 -6.83
C THR A 108 -7.94 8.24 -8.12
N LYS A 109 -7.74 9.03 -9.19
CA LYS A 109 -7.29 8.54 -10.49
C LYS A 109 -5.82 8.11 -10.41
N PRO A 110 -5.45 6.85 -10.73
CA PRO A 110 -4.08 6.38 -10.70
C PRO A 110 -3.13 7.18 -11.61
N ASP A 111 -1.84 6.93 -11.46
CA ASP A 111 -0.83 7.47 -12.36
C ASP A 111 -0.95 6.83 -13.76
N PRO A 112 -0.64 7.56 -14.85
CA PRO A 112 -0.82 7.08 -16.21
C PRO A 112 -0.12 5.74 -16.50
N GLU A 113 1.05 5.52 -15.91
CA GLU A 113 1.80 4.26 -16.05
C GLU A 113 1.03 3.08 -15.43
N VAL A 114 0.41 3.29 -14.27
CA VAL A 114 -0.42 2.28 -13.59
C VAL A 114 -1.69 2.00 -14.39
N GLU A 115 -2.33 3.04 -14.94
CA GLU A 115 -3.51 2.89 -15.81
C GLU A 115 -3.20 2.05 -17.06
N GLU A 116 -2.05 2.29 -17.70
CA GLU A 116 -1.63 1.55 -18.88
C GLU A 116 -1.29 0.09 -18.54
N GLN A 117 -0.61 -0.16 -17.42
CA GLN A 117 -0.37 -1.52 -16.92
C GLN A 117 -1.69 -2.25 -16.62
N GLU A 118 -2.65 -1.60 -15.96
CA GLU A 118 -3.96 -2.19 -15.67
C GLU A 118 -4.71 -2.53 -16.96
N LYS A 119 -4.69 -1.64 -17.95
CA LYS A 119 -5.31 -1.88 -19.26
C LYS A 119 -4.71 -3.07 -19.99
N GLN A 120 -3.39 -3.24 -19.94
CA GLN A 120 -2.70 -4.41 -20.51
C GLN A 120 -3.15 -5.69 -19.81
N LEU A 121 -3.17 -5.70 -18.46
CA LEU A 121 -3.62 -6.84 -17.67
C LEU A 121 -5.09 -7.21 -17.96
N ILE A 122 -5.97 -6.22 -18.09
CA ILE A 122 -7.39 -6.43 -18.46
C ILE A 122 -7.48 -7.03 -19.87
N THR A 123 -6.69 -6.52 -20.82
CA THR A 123 -6.65 -7.03 -22.19
C THR A 123 -6.18 -8.48 -22.24
N ASP A 124 -5.15 -8.83 -21.49
CA ASP A 124 -4.64 -10.19 -21.42
C ASP A 124 -5.62 -11.13 -20.70
N ALA A 125 -6.25 -10.68 -19.61
CA ALA A 125 -7.27 -11.45 -18.91
C ALA A 125 -8.48 -11.75 -19.80
N ALA A 126 -8.90 -10.80 -20.63
CA ALA A 126 -10.02 -10.96 -21.57
C ALA A 126 -9.77 -12.02 -22.66
N ARG A 127 -8.51 -12.43 -22.90
CA ARG A 127 -8.19 -13.50 -23.85
C ARG A 127 -8.51 -14.90 -23.33
N ILE A 128 -8.73 -15.04 -22.01
CA ILE A 128 -9.01 -16.32 -21.37
C ILE A 128 -10.50 -16.39 -21.07
N SER A 129 -11.15 -17.50 -21.45
CA SER A 129 -12.56 -17.70 -21.09
C SER A 129 -12.70 -17.90 -19.58
N PRO A 130 -13.81 -17.47 -18.95
CA PRO A 130 -14.01 -17.61 -17.50
C PRO A 130 -13.88 -19.05 -17.00
N ASP A 131 -14.42 -20.04 -17.74
CA ASP A 131 -14.28 -21.46 -17.42
C ASP A 131 -12.82 -21.94 -17.52
N GLY A 132 -12.10 -21.48 -18.56
CA GLY A 132 -10.68 -21.77 -18.73
C GLY A 132 -9.83 -21.18 -17.60
N ALA A 133 -10.10 -19.94 -17.21
CA ALA A 133 -9.42 -19.27 -16.11
C ALA A 133 -9.66 -20.02 -14.79
N GLN A 134 -10.89 -20.41 -14.48
CA GLN A 134 -11.22 -21.12 -13.25
C GLN A 134 -10.55 -22.50 -13.17
N LYS A 135 -10.49 -23.24 -14.27
CA LYS A 135 -9.75 -24.51 -14.36
C LYS A 135 -8.24 -24.31 -14.16
N GLN A 136 -7.66 -23.29 -14.78
CA GLN A 136 -6.24 -22.96 -14.61
C GLN A 136 -5.93 -22.57 -13.16
N ILE A 137 -6.74 -21.72 -12.53
CA ILE A 137 -6.59 -21.32 -11.13
C ILE A 137 -6.62 -22.54 -10.20
N GLN A 138 -7.60 -23.44 -10.36
CA GLN A 138 -7.68 -24.66 -9.53
C GLN A 138 -6.46 -25.56 -9.70
N SER A 139 -6.01 -25.76 -10.94
CA SER A 139 -4.84 -26.59 -11.24
C SER A 139 -3.56 -26.01 -10.64
N LEU A 140 -3.33 -24.70 -10.84
CA LEU A 140 -2.16 -23.99 -10.31
C LEU A 140 -2.16 -23.97 -8.79
N ASN A 141 -3.29 -23.67 -8.14
CA ASN A 141 -3.40 -23.70 -6.69
C ASN A 141 -3.08 -25.08 -6.14
N LYS A 142 -3.59 -26.16 -6.76
CA LYS A 142 -3.28 -27.53 -6.37
C LYS A 142 -1.78 -27.83 -6.47
N MET A 143 -1.13 -27.40 -7.55
CA MET A 143 0.32 -27.57 -7.71
C MET A 143 1.11 -26.79 -6.64
N CYS A 144 0.77 -25.53 -6.39
CA CYS A 144 1.41 -24.71 -5.37
C CYS A 144 1.23 -25.31 -3.96
N SER A 145 0.02 -25.75 -3.61
CA SER A 145 -0.25 -26.41 -2.32
C SER A 145 0.57 -27.69 -2.15
N ASN A 146 0.64 -28.54 -3.19
CA ASN A 146 1.43 -29.77 -3.14
C ASN A 146 2.93 -29.50 -3.00
N LEU A 147 3.45 -28.47 -3.67
CA LEU A 147 4.86 -28.08 -3.54
C LEU A 147 5.17 -27.53 -2.16
N LEU A 148 4.30 -26.65 -1.63
CA LEU A 148 4.43 -26.12 -0.27
C LEU A 148 4.42 -27.23 0.77
N GLU A 149 3.52 -28.21 0.65
CA GLU A 149 3.46 -29.35 1.56
C GLU A 149 4.76 -30.15 1.56
N LYS A 150 5.35 -30.40 0.38
CA LYS A 150 6.63 -31.10 0.26
C LYS A 150 7.77 -30.31 0.92
N ILE A 151 7.88 -29.01 0.64
CA ILE A 151 8.92 -28.15 1.21
C ILE A 151 8.78 -28.10 2.74
N SER A 152 7.56 -27.84 3.25
CA SER A 152 7.32 -27.81 4.69
C SER A 152 7.57 -29.16 5.38
N LYS A 153 7.38 -30.27 4.66
CA LYS A 153 7.72 -31.60 5.17
C LYS A 153 9.24 -31.78 5.27
N GLU A 154 9.98 -31.42 4.22
CA GLU A 154 11.45 -31.50 4.21
C GLU A 154 12.10 -30.58 5.26
N GLU A 155 11.56 -29.38 5.49
CA GLU A 155 12.01 -28.49 6.59
C GLU A 155 11.86 -29.16 7.96
N ARG A 156 10.67 -29.74 8.25
CA ARG A 156 10.42 -30.42 9.53
C ARG A 156 11.31 -31.64 9.73
N GLU A 157 11.56 -32.41 8.67
CA GLU A 157 12.44 -33.57 8.70
C GLU A 157 13.92 -33.16 8.91
N SER A 158 14.34 -32.03 8.34
CA SER A 158 15.69 -31.48 8.51
C SER A 158 15.93 -30.88 9.89
N GLU A 159 14.90 -30.33 10.55
CA GLU A 159 14.98 -29.81 11.92
C GLU A 159 14.93 -30.91 13.00
N SER A 160 14.50 -32.13 12.63
CA SER A 160 14.34 -33.27 13.54
C SER A 160 15.54 -34.23 13.57
N GLY A 161 16.58 -33.98 12.76
CA GLY A 161 17.81 -34.78 12.68
C GLY A 161 19.03 -34.02 13.20
#